data_AF-A0A7S0M355-F1
#
_entry.id   AF-A0A7S0M355-F1
#
_cell.length_a   1.000
_cell.length_b   1.000
_cell.length_c   1.000
_cell.angle_alpha   90.00
_cell.angle_beta   90.00
_cell.angle_gamma   90.00
#
_symmetry.space_group_name_H-M   'P 1'
#
loop_
_entity.id
_entity.type
_entity.pdbx_description
1 polymer ?
#
loop_
_entity_poly.entity_id
_entity_poly.type
_entity_poly.pdbx_seq_one_letter_code
_entity_poly.pdbx_strand_id
1 'polypeptide(L)'
;TLDGDATRIVVKTVVKGGSADREGTIRIGDILRHIDGQPVTDRSLADLRGLVLGEIGTFITFGFERRDGIDGQLYTYDISLMRGNADFFAQLKLKHQLAQETEALKEQLTSAESQLTALRAEMKDSDGRLGRDQEALERLRAMLRSAEEQLRASEATLRQETAERQGPEGRAAR
;
A
#
# COMPACT_ATOMS: atom_id res chain seq x y z
N THR A 1 34.87 -26.13 -53.42
CA THR A 1 35.96 -25.51 -52.63
C THR A 1 35.31 -25.08 -51.32
N LEU A 2 35.52 -25.87 -50.27
CA LEU A 2 34.79 -25.76 -49.01
C LEU A 2 35.21 -24.50 -48.26
N ASP A 3 34.23 -23.62 -48.07
CA ASP A 3 34.02 -22.66 -46.99
C ASP A 3 35.26 -22.17 -46.23
N GLY A 4 35.64 -20.93 -46.51
CA GLY A 4 36.35 -20.10 -45.54
C GLY A 4 35.44 -19.86 -44.33
N ASP A 5 35.53 -20.76 -43.35
CA ASP A 5 34.81 -20.68 -42.08
C ASP A 5 35.31 -19.47 -41.28
N ALA A 6 34.76 -18.29 -41.59
CA ALA A 6 34.67 -17.22 -40.62
C ALA A 6 33.98 -17.82 -39.40
N THR A 7 34.66 -17.84 -38.25
CA THR A 7 34.16 -18.48 -37.03
C THR A 7 32.92 -17.73 -36.55
N ARG A 8 31.73 -18.21 -36.96
CA ARG A 8 30.44 -17.62 -36.57
C ARG A 8 30.02 -18.15 -35.22
N ILE A 9 29.61 -17.24 -34.34
CA ILE A 9 29.17 -17.59 -32.99
C ILE A 9 27.65 -17.59 -32.99
N VAL A 10 27.07 -18.75 -32.65
CA VAL A 10 25.63 -18.97 -32.73
C VAL A 10 25.08 -19.31 -31.35
N VAL A 11 23.91 -18.79 -31.03
CA VAL A 11 23.18 -19.14 -29.80
C VAL A 11 22.69 -20.57 -29.90
N LYS A 12 23.32 -21.46 -29.12
CA LYS A 12 22.93 -22.88 -29.06
C LYS A 12 21.83 -23.15 -28.05
N THR A 13 21.86 -22.46 -26.91
CA THR A 13 20.95 -22.69 -25.78
C THR A 13 20.73 -21.38 -25.03
N VAL A 14 19.55 -21.22 -24.45
CA VAL A 14 19.22 -20.11 -23.56
C VAL A 14 18.95 -20.70 -22.16
N VAL A 15 19.64 -20.18 -21.14
CA VAL A 15 19.53 -20.68 -19.77
C VAL A 15 18.27 -20.10 -19.12
N LYS A 16 17.34 -20.97 -18.71
CA LYS A 16 16.09 -20.59 -18.05
C LYS A 16 16.35 -19.74 -16.79
N GLY A 17 15.65 -18.62 -16.68
CA GLY A 17 15.82 -17.65 -15.59
C GLY A 17 17.08 -16.78 -15.67
N GLY A 18 17.95 -17.00 -16.66
CA GLY A 18 19.12 -16.16 -16.93
C GLY A 18 18.76 -14.87 -17.69
N SER A 19 19.73 -13.98 -17.89
CA SER A 19 19.48 -12.67 -18.51
C SER A 19 18.86 -12.76 -19.90
N ALA A 20 19.35 -13.67 -20.74
CA ALA A 20 18.83 -13.87 -22.11
C ALA A 20 17.41 -14.44 -22.13
N ASP A 21 17.07 -15.34 -21.20
CA ASP A 21 15.70 -15.89 -21.06
C ASP A 21 14.71 -14.83 -20.57
N ARG A 22 15.14 -14.02 -19.58
CA ARG A 22 14.31 -12.97 -18.99
C ARG A 22 14.03 -11.81 -19.94
N GLU A 23 14.94 -11.56 -20.88
CA GLU A 23 14.72 -10.56 -21.93
C GLU A 23 13.82 -11.09 -23.04
N GLY A 24 13.96 -12.37 -23.44
CA GLY A 24 12.98 -13.09 -24.27
C GLY A 24 13.04 -12.84 -25.78
N THR A 25 13.87 -11.92 -26.27
CA THR A 25 14.07 -11.63 -27.69
C THR A 25 15.11 -12.57 -28.30
N ILE A 26 16.13 -12.99 -27.54
CA ILE A 26 17.17 -13.94 -27.99
C ILE A 26 16.58 -15.34 -28.18
N ARG A 27 16.89 -15.97 -29.31
CA ARG A 27 16.44 -17.31 -29.68
C ARG A 27 17.62 -18.18 -30.11
N ILE A 28 17.40 -19.49 -30.05
CA ILE A 28 18.35 -20.47 -30.59
C ILE A 28 18.48 -20.24 -32.10
N GLY A 29 19.72 -20.20 -32.59
CA GLY A 29 20.05 -19.94 -33.99
C GLY A 29 20.44 -18.48 -34.30
N ASP A 30 20.31 -17.56 -33.34
CA ASP A 30 20.80 -16.19 -33.52
C ASP A 30 22.32 -16.17 -33.65
N ILE A 31 22.82 -15.35 -34.56
CA ILE A 31 24.25 -15.21 -34.84
C ILE A 31 24.74 -13.94 -34.14
N LEU A 32 25.72 -14.07 -33.27
CA LEU A 32 26.33 -12.93 -32.59
C LEU A 32 27.24 -12.17 -33.54
N ARG A 33 27.04 -10.85 -33.66
CA ARG A 33 27.79 -9.95 -34.54
C ARG A 33 28.74 -9.02 -33.78
N HIS A 34 28.30 -8.48 -32.63
CA HIS A 34 29.16 -7.67 -31.76
C HIS A 34 28.78 -7.73 -30.29
N ILE A 35 29.72 -7.37 -29.42
CA ILE A 35 29.53 -7.18 -27.98
C ILE A 35 30.03 -5.76 -27.64
N ASP A 36 29.17 -4.93 -27.06
CA ASP A 36 29.45 -3.52 -26.74
C ASP A 36 30.06 -2.75 -27.92
N GLY A 37 29.51 -2.98 -29.12
CA GLY A 37 29.99 -2.40 -30.38
C GLY A 37 31.29 -3.01 -30.93
N GLN A 38 31.95 -3.93 -30.21
CA GLN A 38 33.14 -4.63 -30.70
C GLN A 38 32.74 -5.86 -31.54
N PRO A 39 33.18 -5.96 -32.81
CA PRO A 39 32.86 -7.11 -33.64
C PRO A 39 33.45 -8.38 -33.05
N VAL A 40 32.68 -9.47 -33.11
CA VAL A 40 33.12 -10.79 -32.61
C VAL A 40 33.83 -11.64 -33.66
N THR A 41 33.77 -11.23 -34.94
CA THR A 41 34.50 -11.88 -36.03
C THR A 41 36.00 -11.86 -35.73
N ASP A 42 36.66 -12.99 -35.94
CA ASP A 42 38.10 -13.22 -35.75
C ASP A 42 38.60 -13.13 -34.29
N ARG A 43 37.69 -13.16 -33.29
CA ARG A 43 38.05 -13.23 -31.86
C ARG A 43 37.95 -14.65 -31.32
N SER A 44 38.82 -14.99 -30.37
CA SER A 44 38.75 -16.27 -29.68
C SER A 44 37.56 -16.30 -28.71
N LEU A 45 37.01 -17.49 -28.45
CA LEU A 45 35.97 -17.68 -27.44
C LEU A 45 36.44 -17.24 -26.03
N ALA A 46 37.74 -17.32 -25.74
CA ALA A 46 38.30 -16.87 -24.47
C ALA A 46 38.21 -15.34 -24.32
N ASP A 47 38.52 -14.59 -25.37
CA ASP A 47 38.43 -13.12 -25.37
C ASP A 47 36.98 -12.66 -25.21
N LEU A 48 36.07 -13.32 -25.91
CA LEU A 48 34.64 -13.02 -25.82
C LEU A 48 34.07 -13.37 -24.45
N ARG A 49 34.52 -14.46 -23.84
CA ARG A 49 34.17 -14.78 -22.45
C ARG A 49 34.61 -13.68 -21.49
N GLY A 50 35.78 -13.09 -21.70
CA GLY A 50 36.27 -11.95 -20.93
C GLY A 50 35.39 -10.69 -21.08
N LEU A 51 34.83 -10.46 -22.27
CA LEU A 51 33.90 -9.34 -22.51
C LEU A 51 32.53 -9.56 -21.87
N VAL A 52 32.03 -10.81 -21.90
CA VAL A 52 30.72 -11.18 -21.33
C VAL A 52 30.73 -11.26 -19.80
N LEU A 53 31.84 -11.73 -19.22
CA LEU A 53 32.02 -11.76 -17.78
C LEU A 53 32.37 -10.36 -17.26
N GLY A 54 31.68 -9.91 -16.23
CA GLY A 54 31.90 -8.60 -15.63
C GLY A 54 31.11 -8.47 -14.34
N GLU A 55 31.07 -7.26 -13.80
CA GLU A 55 30.41 -6.99 -12.54
C GLU A 55 28.88 -7.25 -12.64
N ILE A 56 28.36 -8.05 -11.71
CA ILE A 56 26.94 -8.35 -11.62
C ILE A 56 26.15 -7.06 -11.39
N GLY A 57 25.02 -6.90 -12.08
CA GLY A 57 24.18 -5.70 -12.05
C GLY A 57 24.53 -4.66 -13.11
N THR A 58 25.69 -4.78 -13.78
CA THR A 58 26.01 -3.94 -14.95
C THR A 58 25.30 -4.43 -16.20
N PHE A 59 25.33 -3.66 -17.28
CA PHE A 59 24.73 -4.02 -18.56
C PHE A 59 25.78 -4.32 -19.61
N ILE A 60 25.41 -5.18 -20.56
CA ILE A 60 26.19 -5.53 -21.75
C ILE A 60 25.27 -5.53 -22.95
N THR A 61 25.73 -4.99 -24.08
CA THR A 61 24.95 -4.91 -25.30
C THR A 61 25.45 -5.93 -26.31
N PHE A 62 24.57 -6.81 -26.77
CA PHE A 62 24.84 -7.75 -27.84
C PHE A 62 24.16 -7.27 -29.12
N GLY A 63 24.86 -7.38 -30.25
CA GLY A 63 24.27 -7.23 -31.58
C GLY A 63 24.12 -8.61 -32.22
N PHE A 64 22.90 -8.98 -32.55
CA PHE A 64 22.57 -10.26 -33.17
C PHE A 64 22.09 -10.08 -34.61
N GLU A 65 22.21 -11.16 -35.37
CA GLU A 65 21.69 -11.34 -36.71
C GLU A 65 20.82 -12.60 -36.74
N ARG A 66 19.60 -12.46 -37.25
CA ARG A 66 18.65 -13.57 -37.42
C ARG A 66 18.16 -13.60 -38.86
N ARG A 67 18.14 -14.79 -39.46
CA ARG A 67 17.45 -15.03 -40.73
C ARG A 67 15.98 -15.28 -40.44
N ASP A 68 15.11 -14.39 -40.89
CA ASP A 68 13.67 -14.62 -40.76
C ASP A 68 13.18 -15.62 -41.82
N GLY A 69 12.26 -16.50 -41.43
CA GLY A 69 11.87 -17.67 -42.21
C GLY A 69 10.93 -17.39 -43.38
N ILE A 70 10.34 -16.19 -43.45
CA ILE A 70 9.30 -15.86 -44.44
C ILE A 70 9.93 -15.33 -45.74
N ASP A 71 10.88 -14.39 -45.62
CA ASP A 71 11.51 -13.74 -46.79
C ASP A 71 13.01 -14.04 -46.92
N GLY A 72 13.59 -14.78 -45.96
CA GLY A 72 15.03 -15.03 -45.89
C GLY A 72 15.86 -13.78 -45.62
N GLN A 73 15.21 -12.64 -45.31
CA GLN A 73 15.89 -11.39 -45.01
C GLN A 73 16.63 -11.49 -43.69
N LEU A 74 17.83 -10.90 -43.70
CA LEU A 74 18.68 -10.78 -42.54
C LEU A 74 18.22 -9.58 -41.72
N TYR A 75 17.75 -9.85 -40.50
CA TYR A 75 17.42 -8.82 -39.54
C TYR A 75 18.50 -8.74 -38.45
N THR A 76 19.03 -7.54 -38.23
CA THR A 76 20.00 -7.27 -37.19
C THR A 76 19.38 -6.43 -36.08
N TYR A 77 19.66 -6.77 -34.83
CA TYR A 77 19.16 -6.04 -33.67
C TYR A 77 20.14 -6.04 -32.52
N ASP A 78 20.07 -4.98 -31.73
CA ASP A 78 20.86 -4.81 -30.52
C ASP A 78 19.99 -5.00 -29.28
N ILE A 79 20.59 -5.59 -28.26
CA ILE A 79 19.92 -5.95 -27.02
C ILE A 79 20.86 -5.72 -25.84
N SER A 80 20.40 -4.98 -24.85
CA SER A 80 21.12 -4.76 -23.60
C SER A 80 20.64 -5.72 -22.51
N LEU A 81 21.53 -6.59 -22.06
CA LEU A 81 21.30 -7.54 -20.99
C LEU A 81 21.99 -7.09 -19.71
N MET A 82 21.31 -7.27 -18.57
CA MET A 82 21.96 -7.13 -17.27
C MET A 82 22.83 -8.35 -16.98
N ARG A 83 24.07 -8.16 -16.55
CA ARG A 83 24.96 -9.23 -16.08
C ARG A 83 24.43 -9.73 -14.73
N GLY A 84 24.09 -11.00 -14.65
CA GLY A 84 23.59 -11.60 -13.42
C GLY A 84 23.35 -13.09 -13.57
N ASN A 85 23.44 -13.81 -12.45
CA ASN A 85 23.03 -15.20 -12.39
C ASN A 85 21.53 -15.31 -12.02
N ALA A 86 20.98 -16.51 -12.10
CA ALA A 86 19.58 -16.75 -11.76
C ALA A 86 19.25 -16.34 -10.31
N ASP A 87 20.16 -16.61 -9.37
CA ASP A 87 19.99 -16.27 -7.95
C ASP A 87 19.90 -14.76 -7.72
N PHE A 88 20.75 -13.97 -8.38
CA PHE A 88 20.73 -12.51 -8.32
C PHE A 88 19.38 -11.96 -8.78
N PHE A 89 18.85 -12.48 -9.88
CA PHE A 89 17.54 -12.04 -10.37
C PHE A 89 16.38 -12.51 -9.49
N ALA A 90 16.48 -13.69 -8.87
CA ALA A 90 15.51 -14.15 -7.88
C ALA A 90 15.49 -13.23 -6.65
N GLN A 91 16.67 -12.88 -6.13
CA GLN A 91 16.82 -11.94 -5.01
C GLN A 91 16.32 -10.55 -5.37
N LEU A 92 16.60 -10.06 -6.58
CA LEU A 92 16.14 -8.76 -7.05
C LEU A 92 14.59 -8.72 -7.12
N LYS A 93 13.96 -9.79 -7.61
CA LYS A 93 12.50 -9.91 -7.64
C LYS A 93 11.91 -9.93 -6.23
N LEU A 94 12.50 -10.72 -5.33
CA LEU A 94 12.07 -10.80 -3.93
C LEU A 94 12.19 -9.44 -3.24
N LYS A 95 13.32 -8.74 -3.42
CA LYS A 95 13.54 -7.40 -2.87
C LYS A 95 12.50 -6.41 -3.37
N HIS A 96 12.17 -6.45 -4.65
CA HIS A 96 11.14 -5.58 -5.22
C HIS A 96 9.75 -5.88 -4.66
N GLN A 97 9.38 -7.16 -4.55
CA GLN A 97 8.11 -7.58 -3.94
C GLN A 97 8.01 -7.15 -2.48
N LEU A 98 9.08 -7.36 -1.71
CA LEU A 98 9.12 -6.94 -0.31
C LEU A 98 8.99 -5.42 -0.19
N ALA A 99 9.64 -4.65 -1.07
CA ALA A 99 9.51 -3.19 -1.09
C ALA A 99 8.06 -2.75 -1.35
N GLN A 100 7.38 -3.39 -2.31
CA GLN A 100 5.97 -3.12 -2.61
C GLN A 100 5.06 -3.46 -1.42
N GLU A 101 5.29 -4.62 -0.78
CA GLU A 101 4.53 -5.03 0.39
C GLU A 101 4.74 -4.08 1.57
N THR A 102 5.98 -3.65 1.82
CA THR A 102 6.26 -2.66 2.88
C THR A 102 5.59 -1.32 2.62
N GLU A 103 5.45 -0.90 1.36
CA GLU A 103 4.78 0.35 1.03
C GLU A 103 3.27 0.25 1.23
N ALA A 104 2.67 -0.84 0.75
CA ALA A 104 1.24 -1.10 0.97
C ALA A 104 0.90 -1.19 2.47
N LEU A 105 1.75 -1.83 3.28
CA LEU A 105 1.57 -1.90 4.73
C LEU A 105 1.67 -0.53 5.41
N LYS A 106 2.59 0.34 4.96
CA LYS A 106 2.68 1.71 5.49
C LYS A 106 1.43 2.52 5.18
N GLU A 107 0.92 2.44 3.95
CA GLU A 107 -0.32 3.12 3.56
C GLU A 107 -1.51 2.64 4.41
N GLN A 108 -1.61 1.32 4.62
CA GLN A 108 -2.62 0.74 5.51
C GLN A 108 -2.48 1.25 6.94
N LEU A 109 -1.26 1.32 7.47
CA LEU A 109 -1.02 1.82 8.82
C LEU A 109 -1.43 3.28 8.95
N THR A 110 -1.03 4.14 8.01
CA THR A 110 -1.41 5.57 8.02
C THR A 110 -2.92 5.76 7.94
N SER A 111 -3.61 4.94 7.13
CA SER A 111 -5.08 4.95 7.06
C SER A 111 -5.71 4.55 8.39
N ALA A 112 -5.23 3.46 9.00
CA ALA A 112 -5.72 2.98 10.29
C ALA A 112 -5.47 3.99 11.42
N GLU A 113 -4.31 4.64 11.45
CA GLU A 113 -3.99 5.70 12.42
C GLU A 113 -4.91 6.91 12.29
N SER A 114 -5.24 7.30 11.05
CA SER A 114 -6.19 8.38 10.77
C SER A 114 -7.60 8.03 11.26
N GLN A 115 -8.05 6.80 11.01
CA GLN A 115 -9.33 6.29 11.50
C GLN A 115 -9.39 6.26 13.04
N LEU A 116 -8.33 5.77 13.69
CA LEU A 116 -8.24 5.77 15.15
C LEU A 116 -8.26 7.18 15.72
N THR A 117 -7.62 8.12 15.05
CA THR A 117 -7.63 9.53 15.47
C THR A 117 -9.03 10.13 15.36
N ALA A 118 -9.75 9.85 14.28
CA ALA A 118 -11.14 10.29 14.10
C ALA A 118 -12.08 9.68 15.17
N LEU A 119 -12.00 8.37 15.39
CA LEU A 119 -12.78 7.68 16.43
C LEU A 119 -12.49 8.23 17.83
N ARG A 120 -11.23 8.52 18.14
CA ARG A 120 -10.86 9.13 19.43
C ARG A 120 -11.46 10.53 19.60
N ALA A 121 -11.50 11.33 18.53
CA ALA A 121 -12.13 12.65 18.57
C ALA A 121 -13.66 12.55 18.80
N GLU A 122 -14.31 11.60 18.13
CA GLU A 122 -15.75 11.34 18.27
C GLU A 122 -16.13 10.85 19.68
N MET A 123 -15.33 9.93 20.24
CA MET A 123 -15.49 9.49 21.63
C MET A 123 -15.38 10.65 22.62
N LYS A 124 -14.41 11.55 22.40
CA LYS A 124 -14.22 12.72 23.27
C LYS A 124 -15.39 13.70 23.19
N ASP A 125 -15.97 13.93 22.01
CA ASP A 125 -17.17 14.76 21.86
C ASP A 125 -18.37 14.12 22.55
N SER A 126 -18.55 12.81 22.38
CA SER A 126 -19.63 12.04 23.01
C SER A 126 -19.56 12.11 24.54
N ASP A 127 -18.38 11.92 25.13
CA ASP A 127 -18.17 12.08 26.58
C ASP A 127 -18.48 13.51 27.04
N GLY A 128 -18.08 14.53 26.26
CA GLY A 128 -18.39 15.92 26.56
C GLY A 128 -19.88 16.26 26.45
N ARG A 129 -20.65 15.55 25.63
CA ARG A 129 -22.11 15.67 25.55
C ARG A 129 -22.77 15.00 26.75
N LEU A 130 -22.36 13.76 27.06
CA LEU A 130 -22.84 13.03 28.23
C LEU A 130 -22.61 13.80 29.53
N GLY A 131 -21.45 14.43 29.71
CA GLY A 131 -21.18 15.27 30.88
C GLY A 131 -22.13 16.47 30.98
N ARG A 132 -22.39 17.17 29.87
CA ARG A 132 -23.35 18.29 29.84
C ARG A 132 -24.78 17.84 30.12
N ASP A 133 -25.19 16.71 29.56
CA ASP A 133 -26.51 16.14 29.78
C ASP A 133 -26.69 15.76 31.27
N GLN A 134 -25.65 15.17 31.89
CA GLN A 134 -25.65 14.86 33.32
C GLN A 134 -25.81 16.12 34.18
N GLU A 135 -25.04 17.18 33.90
CA GLU A 135 -25.18 18.45 34.62
C GLU A 135 -26.58 19.07 34.48
N ALA A 136 -27.16 19.04 33.28
CA ALA A 136 -28.51 19.53 33.04
C ALA A 136 -29.55 18.73 33.84
N LEU A 137 -29.39 17.41 33.88
CA LEU A 137 -30.28 16.49 34.62
C LEU A 137 -30.21 16.75 36.13
N GLU A 138 -29.02 17.02 36.66
CA GLU A 138 -28.84 17.39 38.07
C GLU A 138 -29.50 18.72 38.42
N ARG A 139 -29.37 19.73 37.55
CA ARG A 139 -30.05 21.04 37.72
C ARG A 139 -31.57 20.89 37.72
N LEU A 140 -32.11 20.14 36.76
CA LEU A 140 -33.56 19.84 36.69
C LEU A 140 -34.06 19.12 37.94
N ARG A 141 -33.31 18.13 38.44
CA ARG A 141 -33.63 17.45 39.71
C ARG A 141 -33.62 18.40 40.89
N ALA A 142 -32.67 19.35 40.96
CA ALA A 142 -32.63 20.34 42.02
C ALA A 142 -33.83 21.31 41.97
N MET A 143 -34.20 21.77 40.77
CA MET A 143 -35.38 22.62 40.58
C MET A 143 -36.68 21.91 40.95
N LEU A 144 -36.84 20.66 40.55
CA LEU A 144 -38.01 19.85 40.90
C LEU A 144 -38.16 19.72 42.43
N ARG A 145 -37.08 19.39 43.15
CA ARG A 145 -37.09 19.33 44.61
C ARG A 145 -37.55 20.65 45.23
N SER A 146 -36.99 21.77 44.76
CA SER A 146 -37.37 23.10 45.25
C SER A 146 -38.84 23.43 44.95
N ALA A 147 -39.33 23.10 43.76
CA ALA A 147 -40.73 23.31 43.39
C ALA A 147 -41.69 22.45 44.22
N GLU A 148 -41.33 21.20 44.49
CA GLU A 148 -42.09 20.31 45.38
C GLU A 148 -42.16 20.86 46.81
N GLU A 149 -41.05 21.39 47.33
CA GLU A 149 -41.00 22.04 48.65
C GLU A 149 -41.88 23.29 48.69
N GLN A 150 -41.82 24.14 47.67
CA GLN A 150 -42.67 25.33 47.55
C GLN A 150 -44.16 24.96 47.46
N LEU A 151 -44.51 23.94 46.67
CA LEU A 151 -45.89 23.47 46.55
C LEU A 151 -46.40 22.94 47.90
N ARG A 152 -45.60 22.11 48.59
CA ARG A 152 -45.95 21.64 49.94
C ARG A 152 -46.17 22.80 50.92
N ALA A 153 -45.31 23.81 50.89
CA ALA A 153 -45.47 24.99 51.75
C ALA A 153 -46.75 25.77 51.40
N SER A 154 -47.02 25.99 50.11
CA SER A 154 -48.25 26.64 49.62
C SER A 154 -49.52 25.88 50.03
N GLU A 155 -49.53 24.57 49.87
CA GLU A 155 -50.66 23.71 50.27
C GLU A 155 -50.89 23.76 51.78
N ALA A 156 -49.82 23.78 52.59
CA ALA A 156 -49.92 23.91 54.04
C ALA A 156 -50.55 25.25 54.44
N THR A 157 -50.10 26.36 53.85
CA THR A 157 -50.67 27.69 54.09
C THR A 157 -52.15 27.76 53.70
N LEU A 158 -52.51 27.25 52.51
CA LEU A 158 -53.89 27.25 52.04
C LEU A 158 -54.82 26.42 52.96
N ARG A 159 -54.33 25.27 53.45
CA ARG A 159 -55.05 24.47 54.46
C ARG A 159 -55.27 25.24 55.76
N GLN A 160 -54.29 26.03 56.17
CA GLN A 160 -54.38 26.84 57.38
C GLN A 160 -55.42 27.96 57.22
N GLU A 161 -55.38 28.70 56.10
CA GLU A 161 -56.36 29.76 55.80
C GLU A 161 -57.79 29.22 55.63
N THR A 162 -57.96 28.05 55.01
CA THR A 162 -59.29 27.42 54.86
C THR A 162 -59.84 26.90 56.18
N ALA A 163 -58.98 26.41 57.09
CA ALA A 163 -59.38 26.06 58.45
C ALA A 163 -59.77 27.31 59.27
N GLU A 164 -59.05 28.42 59.10
CA GLU A 164 -59.37 29.71 59.74
C GLU A 164 -60.70 30.29 59.23
N ARG A 165 -60.99 30.20 57.93
CA ARG A 165 -62.30 30.61 57.37
C ARG A 165 -63.47 29.71 57.79
N GLN A 166 -63.20 28.49 58.27
CA GLN A 166 -64.23 27.54 58.71
C GLN A 166 -64.49 27.54 60.23
N GLY A 167 -63.85 28.41 61.01
CA GLY A 167 -64.20 28.64 62.43
C GLY A 167 -64.50 30.12 62.72
N PRO A 168 -65.36 30.50 63.69
CA PRO A 168 -66.39 29.78 64.42
C PRO A 168 -67.82 30.26 64.02
N GLU A 169 -68.11 30.47 62.73
CA GLU A 169 -69.46 30.91 62.30
C GLU A 169 -70.53 29.78 62.31
N GLY A 170 -70.16 28.56 62.70
CA GLY A 170 -71.09 27.44 62.87
C GLY A 170 -71.74 27.29 64.26
N ARG A 171 -71.46 28.18 65.24
CA ARG A 171 -72.00 28.08 66.62
C ARG A 171 -73.15 29.04 66.95
N ALA A 172 -73.71 29.74 65.98
CA ALA A 172 -74.85 30.65 66.17
C ALA A 172 -76.12 30.15 65.46
N ALA A 173 -76.52 28.90 65.67
CA ALA A 173 -77.84 28.41 65.28
C ALA A 173 -78.24 27.17 66.10
N ARG A 174 -78.68 27.38 67.34
CA ARG A 174 -79.73 26.61 68.04
C ARG A 174 -79.99 27.19 69.43
#